data_AF-A0A7R9E9R0-F1
#
_entry.id   AF-A0A7R9E9R0-F1
#
_cell.length_a   1.000
_cell.length_b   1.000
_cell.length_c   1.000
_cell.angle_alpha   90.00
_cell.angle_beta   90.00
_cell.angle_gamma   90.00
#
_symmetry.space_group_name_H-M   'P 1'
#
loop_
_entity.id
_entity.type
_entity.pdbx_description
1 polymer ?
#
loop_
_entity_poly.entity_id
_entity_poly.type
_entity_poly.pdbx_seq_one_letter_code
_entity_poly.pdbx_strand_id
1 'polypeptide(L)'
;MHLTANTTSSATGGGGGGAASSPDGATNVLNDTYTKMTSDILAERTLGDFLSEHPGELVRTGSPHFVCTVLPPHWRSNKTLPVAFKVVALGDIIDGTLVTVRAGNDENYCAELRNCTAVMKNQVAKFNDLRFVGRSGRGERR
;
A
#
# COMPACT_ATOMS: atom_id res chain seq x y z
N MET A 1 -15.29 -1.89 0.52
CA MET A 1 -14.50 -2.54 -0.55
C MET A 1 -14.81 -4.01 -0.51
N HIS A 2 -15.60 -4.52 -1.46
CA HIS A 2 -15.97 -5.93 -1.51
C HIS A 2 -15.45 -6.48 -2.84
N LEU A 3 -14.56 -7.45 -2.80
CA LEU A 3 -14.08 -8.19 -3.97
C LEU A 3 -14.64 -9.61 -3.87
N THR A 4 -15.41 -10.04 -4.87
CA THR A 4 -15.77 -11.44 -5.08
C THR A 4 -14.94 -11.99 -6.23
N ALA A 5 -14.16 -13.05 -5.95
CA ALA A 5 -13.55 -13.89 -6.97
C ALA A 5 -14.51 -15.07 -7.24
N ASN A 6 -14.91 -15.27 -8.50
CA ASN A 6 -15.73 -16.39 -8.91
C ASN A 6 -14.81 -17.44 -9.56
N THR A 7 -14.51 -18.52 -8.84
CA THR A 7 -13.82 -19.68 -9.40
C THR A 7 -14.80 -20.84 -9.48
N THR A 8 -15.20 -21.18 -10.71
CA THR A 8 -16.00 -22.35 -11.01
C THR A 8 -15.11 -23.58 -11.02
N SER A 9 -15.29 -24.50 -10.08
CA SER A 9 -14.73 -25.86 -10.17
C SER A 9 -15.79 -26.85 -9.69
N SER A 10 -16.35 -27.59 -10.65
CA SER A 10 -17.38 -28.59 -10.47
C SER A 10 -16.79 -29.94 -10.02
N ALA A 11 -17.17 -30.32 -8.80
CA ALA A 11 -17.55 -31.64 -8.28
C ALA A 11 -16.92 -32.94 -8.85
N THR A 12 -16.28 -33.68 -7.95
CA THR A 12 -16.42 -35.14 -7.83
C THR A 12 -16.46 -35.51 -6.34
N GLY A 13 -17.46 -36.29 -5.95
CA GLY A 13 -17.73 -36.69 -4.57
C GLY A 13 -17.02 -37.97 -4.14
N GLY A 14 -17.04 -38.22 -2.83
CA GLY A 14 -16.57 -39.45 -2.18
C GLY A 14 -16.46 -39.25 -0.68
N GLY A 15 -17.21 -40.02 0.09
CA GLY A 15 -17.56 -39.74 1.49
C GLY A 15 -16.64 -40.32 2.57
N GLY A 16 -16.99 -39.95 3.82
CA GLY A 16 -16.93 -40.82 4.99
C GLY A 16 -15.67 -40.76 5.85
N GLY A 17 -15.86 -40.42 7.13
CA GLY A 17 -14.91 -40.77 8.19
C GLY A 17 -14.85 -39.73 9.30
N GLY A 18 -15.61 -39.97 10.37
CA GLY A 18 -15.49 -39.18 11.59
C GLY A 18 -14.15 -39.42 12.30
N ALA A 19 -13.56 -38.35 12.81
CA ALA A 19 -12.56 -38.40 13.87
C ALA A 19 -12.74 -37.17 14.77
N ALA A 20 -12.70 -37.42 16.07
CA ALA A 20 -13.03 -36.48 17.12
C ALA A 20 -11.98 -35.37 17.30
N SER A 21 -12.49 -34.18 17.64
CA SER A 21 -11.93 -33.14 18.52
C SER A 21 -10.41 -32.87 18.54
N SER A 22 -10.02 -31.66 18.15
CA SER A 22 -8.87 -30.95 18.73
C SER A 22 -9.20 -29.44 18.84
N PRO A 23 -9.02 -28.80 20.00
CA PRO A 23 -9.34 -27.38 20.18
C PRO A 23 -8.12 -26.50 19.88
N ASP A 24 -7.56 -26.56 18.67
CA ASP A 24 -6.34 -25.80 18.30
C ASP A 24 -6.65 -24.42 17.69
N GLY A 25 -7.76 -23.80 18.08
CA GLY A 25 -8.16 -22.47 17.59
C GLY A 25 -7.56 -21.31 18.38
N ALA A 26 -7.10 -21.52 19.62
CA ALA A 26 -6.73 -20.44 20.55
C ALA A 26 -5.21 -20.13 20.58
N THR A 27 -4.36 -21.11 20.31
CA THR A 27 -2.89 -20.99 20.38
C THR A 27 -2.30 -20.23 19.20
N ASN A 28 -2.87 -20.39 17.99
CA ASN A 28 -2.45 -19.65 16.79
C ASN A 28 -2.74 -18.15 16.92
N VAL A 29 -3.87 -17.75 17.50
CA VAL A 29 -4.25 -16.34 17.63
C VAL A 29 -3.27 -15.56 18.50
N LEU A 30 -2.81 -16.14 19.61
CA LEU A 30 -1.83 -15.50 20.49
C LEU A 30 -0.48 -15.33 19.80
N ASN A 31 -0.05 -16.34 19.03
CA ASN A 31 1.23 -16.32 18.33
C ASN A 31 1.20 -15.35 17.13
N ASP A 32 0.09 -15.31 16.40
CA ASP A 32 -0.18 -14.34 15.33
C ASP A 32 -0.21 -12.92 15.88
N THR A 33 -0.84 -12.72 17.03
CA THR A 33 -0.89 -11.42 17.71
C THR A 33 0.52 -11.00 18.13
N TYR A 34 1.31 -11.89 18.73
CA TYR A 34 2.66 -11.59 19.18
C TYR A 34 3.61 -11.26 18.01
N THR A 35 3.52 -12.03 16.93
CA THR A 35 4.30 -11.81 15.70
C THR A 35 3.91 -10.49 15.02
N LYS A 36 2.62 -10.16 15.02
CA LYS A 36 2.13 -8.88 14.51
C LYS A 36 2.62 -7.71 15.37
N MET A 37 2.52 -7.82 16.69
CA MET A 37 3.01 -6.79 17.62
C MET A 37 4.52 -6.56 17.47
N THR A 38 5.32 -7.61 17.33
CA THR A 38 6.76 -7.46 17.08
C THR A 38 7.06 -6.85 15.71
N SER A 39 6.31 -7.21 14.66
CA SER A 39 6.45 -6.58 13.34
C SER A 39 6.08 -5.10 13.34
N ASP A 40 5.03 -4.71 14.08
CA ASP A 40 4.59 -3.31 14.21
C ASP A 40 5.63 -2.47 14.96
N ILE A 41 6.21 -3.02 16.04
CA ILE A 41 7.28 -2.35 16.81
C ILE A 41 8.54 -2.17 15.96
N LEU A 42 8.91 -3.18 15.16
CA LEU A 42 10.05 -3.09 14.27
C LEU A 42 9.80 -2.09 13.13
N ALA A 43 8.60 -2.08 12.55
CA ALA A 43 8.23 -1.10 11.53
C ALA A 43 8.26 0.33 12.06
N GLU A 44 7.79 0.58 13.29
CA GLU A 44 7.86 1.89 13.94
C GLU A 44 9.31 2.36 14.16
N ARG A 45 10.23 1.46 14.52
CA ARG A 45 11.67 1.79 14.67
C ARG A 45 12.32 2.10 13.31
N THR A 46 12.15 1.23 12.32
CA THR A 46 12.66 1.42 10.95
C THR A 46 12.12 2.70 10.31
N LEU A 47 10.86 3.05 10.63
CA LEU A 47 10.24 4.28 10.19
C LEU A 47 10.87 5.52 10.82
N GLY A 48 11.24 5.45 12.11
CA GLY A 48 12.03 6.49 12.77
C GLY A 48 13.34 6.76 12.03
N ASP A 49 14.05 5.70 11.63
CA ASP A 49 15.30 5.80 10.88
C ASP A 49 15.09 6.45 9.51
N PHE A 50 14.11 5.99 8.73
CA PHE A 50 13.81 6.54 7.39
C PHE A 50 13.36 8.01 7.42
N LEU A 51 12.54 8.39 8.40
CA LEU A 51 12.09 9.78 8.55
C LEU A 51 13.24 10.70 9.02
N SER A 52 14.20 10.16 9.77
CA SER A 52 15.37 10.91 10.22
C SER A 52 16.40 11.13 9.10
N GLU A 53 16.56 10.15 8.20
CA GLU A 53 17.49 10.25 7.06
C GLU A 53 16.97 11.20 5.97
N HIS A 54 15.64 11.32 5.85
CA HIS A 54 14.97 12.20 4.87
C HIS A 54 13.89 13.08 5.52
N PRO A 55 14.27 14.04 6.38
CA PRO A 55 13.32 14.84 7.13
C PRO A 55 12.43 15.67 6.21
N GLY A 56 11.11 15.45 6.30
CA GLY A 56 10.09 16.19 5.54
C GLY A 56 9.87 15.74 4.09
N GLU A 57 10.64 14.77 3.59
CA GLU A 57 10.42 14.22 2.24
C GLU A 57 9.34 13.14 2.23
N LEU A 58 9.25 12.33 3.30
CA LEU A 58 8.34 11.19 3.40
C LEU A 58 7.22 11.42 4.43
N VAL A 59 6.04 10.87 4.15
CA VAL A 59 4.86 10.89 5.01
C VAL A 59 4.28 9.49 5.16
N ARG A 60 3.71 9.21 6.35
CA ARG A 60 2.98 7.98 6.62
C ARG A 60 1.75 7.89 5.73
N THR A 61 1.50 6.71 5.19
CA THR A 61 0.24 6.40 4.49
C THR A 61 -0.82 5.92 5.48
N GLY A 62 -2.01 5.54 4.99
CA GLY A 62 -3.01 4.84 5.81
C GLY A 62 -2.62 3.40 6.18
N SER A 63 -1.53 2.87 5.62
CA SER A 63 -0.97 1.55 5.95
C SER A 63 0.26 1.71 6.84
N PRO A 64 0.42 0.89 7.89
CA PRO A 64 1.59 0.95 8.76
C PRO A 64 2.87 0.46 8.09
N HIS A 65 2.78 -0.23 6.94
CA HIS A 65 3.95 -0.81 6.26
C HIS A 65 4.46 0.03 5.09
N PHE A 66 3.84 1.17 4.79
CA PHE A 66 4.22 2.02 3.68
C PHE A 66 4.29 3.49 4.05
N VAL A 67 5.34 4.14 3.56
CA VAL A 67 5.46 5.59 3.50
C VAL A 67 5.67 6.05 2.07
N CYS A 68 5.36 7.31 1.78
CA CYS A 68 5.55 7.85 0.45
C CYS A 68 6.02 9.30 0.48
N THR A 69 6.47 9.82 -0.66
CA THR A 69 6.88 11.22 -0.78
C THR A 69 5.70 12.16 -0.52
N VAL A 70 5.93 13.22 0.24
CA VAL A 70 4.96 14.31 0.43
C VAL A 70 4.64 14.96 -0.91
N LEU A 71 3.36 15.01 -1.27
CA LEU A 71 2.91 15.71 -2.47
C LEU A 71 2.63 17.20 -2.16
N PRO A 72 2.91 18.11 -3.11
CA PRO A 72 2.50 19.52 -2.96
C PRO A 72 0.99 19.64 -2.74
N PRO A 73 0.53 20.56 -1.87
CA PRO A 73 -0.90 20.72 -1.59
C PRO A 73 -1.70 21.20 -2.80
N HIS A 74 -1.06 21.99 -3.67
CA HIS A 74 -1.61 22.38 -4.95
C HIS A 74 -0.53 22.26 -6.02
N TRP A 75 -0.84 21.58 -7.12
CA TRP A 75 0.08 21.45 -8.24
C TRP A 75 -0.62 21.68 -9.58
N ARG A 76 0.13 22.19 -10.55
CA ARG A 76 -0.39 22.39 -11.91
C ARG A 76 -0.58 21.03 -12.58
N SER A 77 -1.72 20.83 -13.23
CA SER A 77 -1.99 19.60 -13.97
C SER A 77 -0.96 19.37 -15.09
N ASN A 78 -0.62 18.09 -15.30
CA ASN A 78 0.37 17.57 -16.26
C ASN A 78 1.78 18.21 -16.14
N LYS A 79 2.08 18.86 -15.01
CA LYS A 79 3.41 19.37 -14.69
C LYS A 79 4.17 18.33 -13.86
N THR A 80 5.43 18.12 -14.18
CA THR A 80 6.38 17.32 -13.38
C THR A 80 6.37 17.78 -11.93
N LEU A 81 6.35 16.85 -10.98
CA LEU A 81 6.44 17.13 -9.56
C LEU A 81 7.81 17.76 -9.21
N PRO A 82 7.89 18.62 -8.17
CA PRO A 82 9.16 19.23 -7.78
C PRO A 82 10.16 18.20 -7.24
N VAL A 83 9.66 17.08 -6.71
CA VAL A 83 10.42 15.94 -6.21
C VAL A 83 9.83 14.67 -6.82
N ALA A 84 10.68 13.70 -7.14
CA ALA A 84 10.22 12.40 -7.64
C ALA A 84 9.40 11.68 -6.56
N PHE A 85 8.20 11.23 -6.90
CA PHE A 85 7.36 10.47 -5.99
C PHE A 85 7.96 9.07 -5.76
N LYS A 86 8.06 8.66 -4.50
CA LYS A 86 8.53 7.35 -4.08
C LYS A 86 7.49 6.71 -3.16
N VAL A 87 7.39 5.39 -3.22
CA VAL A 87 6.74 4.56 -2.20
C VAL A 87 7.81 3.69 -1.57
N VAL A 88 7.92 3.72 -0.25
CA VAL A 88 8.89 2.93 0.52
C VAL A 88 8.14 1.93 1.37
N ALA A 89 8.58 0.67 1.32
CA ALA A 89 8.07 -0.42 2.13
C ALA A 89 8.93 -0.61 3.38
N LEU A 90 8.31 -0.68 4.54
CA LEU A 90 8.99 -0.88 5.83
C LEU A 90 9.22 -2.35 6.17
N GLY A 91 8.53 -3.26 5.48
CA GLY A 91 8.73 -4.71 5.57
C GLY A 91 9.02 -5.29 4.19
N ASP A 92 9.62 -6.48 4.14
CA ASP A 92 10.21 -7.05 2.91
C ASP A 92 9.21 -7.23 1.76
N ILE A 93 9.53 -6.67 0.60
CA ILE A 93 8.78 -6.84 -0.64
C ILE A 93 9.73 -7.29 -1.73
N ILE A 94 9.32 -8.32 -2.48
CA ILE A 94 10.13 -8.90 -3.54
C ILE A 94 10.39 -7.85 -4.64
N ASP A 95 11.66 -7.68 -4.99
CA ASP A 95 12.09 -6.84 -6.11
C ASP A 95 11.37 -7.23 -7.41
N GLY A 96 11.00 -6.23 -8.21
CA GLY A 96 10.19 -6.46 -9.41
C GLY A 96 8.69 -6.32 -9.18
N THR A 97 8.22 -6.26 -7.92
CA THR A 97 6.80 -6.03 -7.62
C THR A 97 6.34 -4.70 -8.20
N LEU A 98 5.24 -4.71 -8.97
CA LEU A 98 4.67 -3.50 -9.56
C LEU A 98 3.90 -2.70 -8.50
N VAL A 99 4.18 -1.40 -8.44
CA VAL A 99 3.46 -0.45 -7.59
C VAL A 99 2.72 0.52 -8.51
N THR A 100 1.42 0.67 -8.29
CA THR A 100 0.58 1.61 -9.06
C THR A 100 -0.05 2.66 -8.14
N VAL A 101 -0.12 3.89 -8.63
CA VAL A 101 -0.80 5.01 -7.94
C VAL A 101 -2.12 5.29 -8.64
N ARG A 102 -3.16 5.53 -7.85
CA ARG A 102 -4.45 6.03 -8.31
C ARG A 102 -4.80 7.26 -7.49
N ALA A 103 -5.51 8.20 -8.12
CA ALA A 103 -6.01 9.39 -7.47
C ALA A 103 -7.50 9.53 -7.78
N GLY A 104 -8.27 9.97 -6.80
CA GLY A 104 -9.70 10.16 -6.96
C GLY A 104 -10.29 10.95 -5.80
N ASN A 105 -11.44 11.55 -6.06
CA ASN A 105 -12.29 12.22 -5.08
C ASN A 105 -13.76 12.10 -5.52
N ASP A 106 -14.68 12.78 -4.83
CA ASP A 106 -16.12 12.68 -5.12
C ASP A 106 -16.50 13.24 -6.50
N GLU A 107 -15.76 14.23 -7.02
CA GLU A 107 -16.02 14.81 -8.35
C GLU A 107 -15.40 13.98 -9.48
N ASN A 108 -14.24 13.38 -9.22
CA ASN A 108 -13.48 12.60 -10.17
C ASN A 108 -12.99 11.33 -9.49
N TYR A 109 -13.79 10.28 -9.59
CA TYR A 109 -13.53 8.99 -8.93
C TYR A 109 -12.18 8.37 -9.31
N CYS A 110 -11.72 8.60 -10.55
CA CYS A 110 -10.43 8.08 -11.01
C CYS A 110 -9.78 9.10 -11.96
N ALA A 111 -8.97 9.98 -11.38
CA ALA A 111 -8.24 10.98 -12.12
C ALA A 111 -7.20 10.34 -13.05
N GLU A 112 -7.05 10.94 -14.24
CA GLU A 112 -6.01 10.55 -15.18
C GLU A 112 -4.63 10.90 -14.62
N LEU A 113 -3.72 9.92 -14.66
CA LEU A 113 -2.32 10.04 -14.26
C LEU A 113 -1.41 9.61 -15.40
N ARG A 114 -0.19 10.13 -15.43
CA ARG A 114 0.90 9.65 -16.31
C ARG A 114 2.01 9.06 -15.48
N ASN A 115 2.64 8.01 -15.99
CA ASN A 115 3.74 7.31 -15.33
C ASN A 115 3.37 6.86 -13.89
N CYS A 116 2.14 6.38 -13.72
CA CYS A 116 1.58 5.97 -12.43
C CYS A 116 1.94 4.54 -12.02
N THR A 117 2.89 3.91 -12.69
CA THR A 117 3.42 2.59 -12.36
C THR A 117 4.93 2.69 -12.16
N ALA A 118 5.42 2.05 -11.10
CA ALA A 118 6.82 1.90 -10.80
C ALA A 118 7.12 0.45 -10.38
N VAL A 119 8.40 0.10 -10.35
CA VAL A 119 8.88 -1.21 -9.92
C VAL A 119 9.50 -1.06 -8.54
N MET A 120 9.13 -1.92 -7.61
CA MET A 120 9.76 -2.03 -6.31
C MET A 120 11.18 -2.56 -6.47
N LYS A 121 12.15 -1.86 -5.89
CA LYS A 121 13.54 -2.29 -5.82
C LYS A 121 14.17 -1.83 -4.52
N ASN A 122 14.77 -2.76 -3.77
CA ASN A 122 15.37 -2.48 -2.46
C ASN A 122 14.38 -1.71 -1.58
N GLN A 123 13.14 -2.21 -1.50
CA GLN A 123 12.08 -1.60 -0.69
C GLN A 123 11.61 -0.20 -1.13
N VAL A 124 12.09 0.31 -2.29
CA VAL A 124 11.70 1.61 -2.83
C VAL A 124 11.16 1.48 -4.25
N ALA A 125 9.95 1.95 -4.48
CA ALA A 125 9.38 2.15 -5.81
C ALA A 125 9.45 3.63 -6.17
N LYS A 126 10.37 4.00 -7.06
CA LYS A 126 10.56 5.38 -7.54
C LYS A 126 9.80 5.59 -8.84
N PHE A 127 8.86 6.52 -8.83
CA PHE A 127 8.07 6.86 -10.01
C PHE A 127 8.84 7.82 -10.91
N ASN A 128 9.01 7.43 -12.17
CA ASN A 128 9.70 8.25 -13.15
C ASN A 128 8.73 9.30 -13.70
N ASP A 129 8.84 10.53 -13.19
CA ASP A 129 8.03 11.67 -13.65
C ASP A 129 6.52 11.41 -13.55
N LEU A 130 6.06 10.98 -12.37
CA LEU A 130 4.62 10.88 -12.06
C LEU A 130 3.94 12.23 -12.27
N ARG A 131 2.81 12.25 -12.98
CA ARG A 131 2.02 13.47 -13.19
C ARG A 131 0.53 13.26 -12.96
N PHE A 132 -0.10 14.27 -12.38
CA PHE A 132 -1.54 14.38 -12.23
C PHE A 132 -2.13 15.15 -13.41
N VAL A 133 -2.90 14.50 -14.28
CA VAL A 133 -3.53 15.13 -15.45
C VAL A 133 -4.95 15.58 -15.12
N GLY A 134 -5.72 14.72 -14.45
CA GLY A 134 -7.06 15.04 -13.96
C GLY A 134 -7.06 16.20 -12.95
N ARG A 135 -8.11 17.02 -12.99
CA ARG A 135 -8.31 18.13 -12.04
C ARG A 135 -9.18 17.66 -10.87
N SER A 136 -8.89 18.17 -9.68
CA SER A 136 -9.64 17.86 -8.45
C SER A 136 -10.92 18.69 -8.26
N GLY A 137 -11.23 19.63 -9.16
CA GLY A 137 -12.35 20.56 -9.01
C GLY A 137 -11.97 21.99 -8.63
N ARG A 138 -12.97 22.82 -8.31
CA ARG A 138 -12.80 24.17 -7.75
C ARG A 138 -12.66 24.05 -6.23
N GLY A 139 -11.41 23.91 -5.76
CA GLY A 139 -11.10 23.56 -4.38
C GLY A 139 -11.58 24.55 -3.32
N GLU A 140 -12.11 24.00 -2.23
CA GLU A 140 -12.25 24.66 -0.92
C GLU A 140 -10.84 24.88 -0.35
N ARG A 141 -10.51 26.13 0.00
CA ARG A 141 -9.29 26.45 0.75
C ARG A 141 -9.62 26.26 2.22
N ARG A 142 -9.10 25.22 2.85
CA ARG A 142 -9.03 25.12 4.31
C ARG A 142 -7.58 24.90 4.72
#